data_AF-A0A2E3RTX2-F1
#
_entry.id   AF-A0A2E3RTX2-F1
#
_cell.length_a   1.000
_cell.length_b   1.000
_cell.length_c   1.000
_cell.angle_alpha   90.00
_cell.angle_beta   90.00
_cell.angle_gamma   90.00
#
_symmetry.space_group_name_H-M   'P 1'
#
loop_
_entity.id
_entity.type
_entity.pdbx_description
1 polymer ?
#
loop_
_entity_poly.entity_id
_entity_poly.type
_entity_poly.pdbx_seq_one_letter_code
_entity_poly.pdbx_strand_id
1 'polypeptide(L)'
;MNCECMKKLDSFLLAAVIIVTSLMAAPSAFGQDAVQWKIEDDGNGHWYQLISIKNGDINTLQNQVANTGASLVSIQDEHEQAFVAAMSAGLESWTMIGAKIISSQECGATSWKWFDGTPWRYLAWDVKASQPDCNGIATEFIGTWGVDQAAPPRTAGMWHDVQVNDPQIEHAVIEWSNDCNGDGIVDYGQILNGELLDENGNNTPDCCEDATCLPPVQWRIDGGGNGHWYVAVGLDETVCWEDASTFAFEQGGHLATPVTAEEDLVLQFLLKDVEYGIGAYIGGFQNLDSPDYSEPDGGWEWISGEPWSYTNWHLDEPANRYGGEHYLAADWTGLEYGWFDMGGPDAPQGPCNKSVLVIEYSNDCNGDGIVDYGQILSGELFDDDGNNIPDCCEDATCLPPVQWPVEDDGNGHWYQLISIENGDINTLQNQVANTGASLVSIQDEHEQAFVAAMSA
;
A
#
# COMPACT_ATOMS: atom_id res chain seq x y z
N MET A 1 71.14 -7.59 -2.49
CA MET A 1 70.25 -8.50 -3.23
C MET A 1 68.83 -8.01 -2.90
N ASN A 2 68.30 -7.00 -3.60
CA ASN A 2 67.61 -7.03 -4.91
C ASN A 2 66.48 -8.09 -4.91
N CYS A 3 65.21 -7.84 -5.24
CA CYS A 3 64.47 -6.75 -5.90
C CYS A 3 63.04 -6.72 -5.30
N GLU A 4 62.45 -5.55 -5.05
CA GLU A 4 61.39 -4.91 -5.88
C GLU A 4 60.27 -5.83 -6.38
N CYS A 5 59.04 -5.54 -5.95
CA CYS A 5 57.92 -5.42 -6.89
C CYS A 5 57.12 -4.16 -6.55
N MET A 6 57.23 -3.17 -7.43
CA MET A 6 56.50 -1.92 -7.46
C MET A 6 55.22 -2.07 -8.29
N LYS A 7 54.15 -1.43 -7.80
CA LYS A 7 53.14 -0.61 -8.51
C LYS A 7 51.96 -1.26 -9.24
N LYS A 8 50.84 -0.51 -9.08
CA LYS A 8 49.58 -0.40 -9.85
C LYS A 8 48.45 -1.30 -9.32
N LEU A 9 47.22 -0.86 -9.09
CA LEU A 9 46.48 0.40 -9.31
C LEU A 9 45.19 0.24 -8.44
N ASP A 10 44.89 1.15 -7.52
CA ASP A 10 43.80 2.14 -7.60
C ASP A 10 42.56 1.77 -6.74
N SER A 11 42.12 2.81 -6.01
CA SER A 11 40.91 2.90 -5.21
C SER A 11 39.66 2.43 -5.94
N PHE A 12 38.80 1.69 -5.25
CA PHE A 12 37.36 1.77 -5.46
C PHE A 12 36.73 2.31 -4.17
N LEU A 13 36.76 3.64 -4.04
CA LEU A 13 35.65 4.33 -3.40
C LEU A 13 34.50 4.19 -4.41
N LEU A 14 33.47 3.40 -4.08
CA LEU A 14 32.20 3.50 -4.78
C LEU A 14 31.53 4.76 -4.25
N ALA A 15 31.87 5.90 -4.86
CA ALA A 15 31.03 7.08 -4.77
C ALA A 15 29.83 6.79 -5.68
N ALA A 16 28.66 6.60 -5.08
CA ALA A 16 27.40 6.63 -5.80
C ALA A 16 27.26 8.04 -6.39
N VAL A 17 27.58 8.17 -7.68
CA VAL A 17 27.24 9.34 -8.47
C VAL A 17 25.82 9.11 -8.94
N ILE A 18 24.85 9.71 -8.24
CA ILE A 18 23.49 9.82 -8.73
C ILE A 18 23.56 10.69 -9.99
N ILE A 19 23.46 10.06 -11.16
CA ILE A 19 23.29 10.77 -12.43
C ILE A 19 21.80 11.06 -12.55
N VAL A 20 21.36 12.23 -12.12
CA VAL A 20 20.06 12.76 -12.52
C VAL A 20 20.15 13.08 -14.01
N THR A 21 19.57 12.22 -14.85
CA THR A 21 19.38 12.51 -16.27
C THR A 21 18.43 13.69 -16.40
N SER A 22 18.95 14.80 -16.90
CA SER A 22 18.20 16.01 -17.19
C SER A 22 17.09 15.75 -18.22
N LEU A 23 15.82 15.75 -17.79
CA LEU A 23 14.71 16.00 -18.70
C LEU A 23 14.61 17.50 -18.97
N MET A 24 14.78 17.91 -20.22
CA MET A 24 14.38 19.24 -20.68
C MET A 24 12.93 19.17 -21.16
N ALA A 25 12.04 19.91 -20.49
CA ALA A 25 10.76 20.35 -21.04
C ALA A 25 10.39 21.74 -20.49
N ALA A 26 9.48 22.42 -21.20
CA ALA A 26 9.27 23.86 -21.32
C ALA A 26 8.73 24.58 -20.05
N PRO A 27 8.73 25.94 -19.99
CA PRO A 27 8.52 26.66 -18.75
C PRO A 27 7.04 26.77 -18.40
N SER A 28 6.63 26.09 -17.33
CA SER A 28 5.49 26.45 -16.50
C SER A 28 5.98 26.81 -15.10
N ALA A 29 5.27 27.74 -14.48
CA ALA A 29 5.72 28.48 -13.32
C ALA A 29 5.68 27.65 -12.02
N PHE A 30 6.85 27.43 -11.42
CA PHE A 30 7.17 27.21 -9.99
C PHE A 30 6.76 25.89 -9.30
N GLY A 31 7.75 24.99 -9.16
CA GLY A 31 7.75 23.76 -8.36
C GLY A 31 8.43 22.60 -9.11
N GLN A 32 9.16 21.72 -8.43
CA GLN A 32 9.43 20.39 -9.01
C GLN A 32 8.12 19.58 -8.96
N ASP A 33 7.92 18.63 -9.87
CA ASP A 33 6.81 17.68 -9.72
C ASP A 33 7.03 16.83 -8.45
N ALA A 34 5.94 16.30 -7.87
CA ALA A 34 6.07 15.40 -6.73
C ALA A 34 6.83 14.13 -7.15
N VAL A 35 7.73 13.66 -6.29
CA VAL A 35 8.57 12.47 -6.53
C VAL A 35 8.39 11.51 -5.37
N GLN A 36 8.11 10.24 -5.68
CA GLN A 36 8.09 9.18 -4.69
C GLN A 36 9.52 8.84 -4.25
N TRP A 37 9.76 8.77 -2.95
CA TRP A 37 10.94 8.09 -2.41
C TRP A 37 10.60 6.61 -2.23
N LYS A 38 10.78 5.87 -3.31
CA LYS A 38 10.32 4.50 -3.41
C LYS A 38 10.99 3.59 -2.38
N ILE A 39 10.24 2.62 -1.86
CA ILE A 39 10.74 1.62 -0.91
C ILE A 39 11.89 0.80 -1.54
N GLU A 40 11.81 0.52 -2.85
CA GLU A 40 12.86 -0.17 -3.59
C GLU A 40 14.21 0.58 -3.66
N ASP A 41 14.19 1.90 -3.44
CA ASP A 41 15.36 2.78 -3.40
C ASP A 41 15.79 3.14 -1.97
N ASP A 42 15.60 2.21 -1.01
CA ASP A 42 15.77 2.42 0.43
C ASP A 42 14.89 3.56 0.99
N GLY A 43 13.76 3.84 0.34
CA GLY A 43 12.82 4.86 0.74
C GLY A 43 11.70 4.40 1.66
N ASN A 44 10.84 5.34 2.01
CA ASN A 44 9.69 5.12 2.89
C ASN A 44 8.35 5.08 2.14
N GLY A 45 8.36 5.14 0.80
CA GLY A 45 7.15 5.13 -0.03
C GLY A 45 6.43 6.48 -0.10
N HIS A 46 6.85 7.48 0.69
CA HIS A 46 6.26 8.81 0.70
C HIS A 46 6.54 9.56 -0.60
N TRP A 47 5.70 10.54 -0.89
CA TRP A 47 5.90 11.46 -2.01
C TRP A 47 6.34 12.83 -1.50
N TYR A 48 7.32 13.43 -2.17
CA TYR A 48 7.88 14.71 -1.76
C TYR A 48 7.83 15.72 -2.89
N GLN A 49 7.59 16.98 -2.55
CA GLN A 49 7.62 18.07 -3.52
C GLN A 49 8.35 19.31 -2.98
N LEU A 50 9.26 19.85 -3.78
CA LEU A 50 9.83 21.17 -3.55
C LEU A 50 8.90 22.25 -4.13
N ILE A 51 8.30 23.04 -3.25
CA ILE A 51 7.42 24.14 -3.62
C ILE A 51 8.09 25.49 -3.39
N SER A 52 7.71 26.49 -4.17
CA SER A 52 8.17 27.87 -3.99
C SER A 52 7.22 28.66 -3.10
N ILE A 53 7.79 29.42 -2.17
CA ILE A 53 7.10 30.34 -1.28
C ILE A 53 7.75 31.72 -1.35
N LYS A 54 7.14 32.72 -0.70
CA LYS A 54 7.68 34.08 -0.68
C LYS A 54 7.85 34.58 0.73
N ASN A 55 9.05 35.04 1.01
CA ASN A 55 9.43 35.70 2.26
C ASN A 55 9.08 34.88 3.49
N GLY A 56 9.13 33.54 3.49
CA GLY A 56 8.85 32.73 4.68
C GLY A 56 7.50 33.00 5.37
N ASP A 57 6.47 33.40 4.61
CA ASP A 57 5.12 33.61 5.14
C ASP A 57 4.47 32.26 5.45
N ILE A 58 4.63 31.83 6.70
CA ILE A 58 4.14 30.54 7.17
C ILE A 58 2.62 30.42 7.07
N ASN A 59 1.86 31.50 7.24
CA ASN A 59 0.40 31.41 7.17
C ASN A 59 -0.03 31.11 5.73
N THR A 60 0.62 31.76 4.77
CA THR A 60 0.38 31.48 3.35
C THR A 60 0.81 30.07 2.98
N LEU A 61 1.99 29.62 3.45
CA LEU A 61 2.47 28.25 3.24
C LEU A 61 1.50 27.21 3.83
N GLN A 62 1.07 27.38 5.08
CA GLN A 62 0.11 26.46 5.70
C GLN A 62 -1.23 26.43 4.95
N ASN A 63 -1.73 27.58 4.49
CA ASN A 63 -2.95 27.63 3.68
C ASN A 63 -2.76 26.98 2.31
N GLN A 64 -1.56 27.07 1.73
CA GLN A 64 -1.23 26.43 0.46
C GLN A 64 -1.21 24.90 0.60
N VAL A 65 -0.76 24.38 1.74
CA VAL A 65 -0.64 22.94 2.03
C VAL A 65 -1.94 22.33 2.57
N ALA A 66 -2.77 23.11 3.27
CA ALA A 66 -3.95 22.60 3.98
C ALA A 66 -5.00 21.89 3.11
N ASN A 67 -4.98 22.09 1.78
CA ASN A 67 -5.95 21.49 0.86
C ASN A 67 -5.28 20.60 -0.20
N THR A 68 -4.03 20.17 0.03
CA THR A 68 -3.30 19.33 -0.93
C THR A 68 -3.18 17.88 -0.46
N GLY A 69 -3.71 17.52 0.71
CA GLY A 69 -3.47 16.21 1.33
C GLY A 69 -2.04 16.02 1.87
N ALA A 70 -1.16 17.01 1.66
CA ALA A 70 0.24 16.97 2.06
C ALA A 70 0.45 17.60 3.44
N SER A 71 1.62 17.37 4.02
CA SER A 71 2.13 18.06 5.20
C SER A 71 3.48 18.73 4.88
N LEU A 72 3.97 19.60 5.77
CA LEU A 72 5.36 20.04 5.68
C LEU A 72 6.26 18.91 6.16
N VAL A 73 7.32 18.62 5.40
CA VAL A 73 8.13 17.42 5.61
C VAL A 73 8.64 17.26 7.04
N SER A 74 8.43 16.08 7.60
CA SER A 74 9.09 15.58 8.79
C SER A 74 10.28 14.70 8.40
N ILE A 75 11.30 14.62 9.25
CA ILE A 75 12.51 13.85 8.95
C ILE A 75 12.81 12.92 10.14
N GLN A 76 12.81 11.61 9.89
CA GLN A 76 12.89 10.55 10.88
C GLN A 76 14.27 9.90 11.01
N ASP A 77 15.09 9.96 9.95
CA ASP A 77 16.42 9.37 9.94
C ASP A 77 17.40 10.07 8.99
N GLU A 78 18.61 9.51 8.90
CA GLU A 78 19.70 10.06 8.10
C GLU A 78 19.53 9.87 6.58
N HIS A 79 18.80 8.85 6.14
CA HIS A 79 18.52 8.61 4.72
C HIS A 79 17.47 9.59 4.22
N GLU A 80 16.40 9.80 5.00
CA GLU A 80 15.37 10.80 4.68
C GLU A 80 15.97 12.22 4.68
N GLN A 81 16.86 12.51 5.64
CA GLN A 81 17.61 13.75 5.65
C GLN A 81 18.44 13.96 4.38
N ALA A 82 19.09 12.90 3.87
CA ALA A 82 19.88 12.98 2.65
C ALA A 82 18.98 13.22 1.42
N PHE A 83 17.85 12.53 1.35
CA PHE A 83 16.85 12.68 0.28
C PHE A 83 16.28 14.11 0.24
N VAL A 84 15.77 14.61 1.36
CA VAL A 84 15.20 15.97 1.48
C VAL A 84 16.27 17.04 1.21
N ALA A 85 17.50 16.85 1.70
CA ALA A 85 18.60 17.77 1.41
C ALA A 85 18.90 17.85 -0.10
N ALA A 86 18.86 16.72 -0.81
CA ALA A 86 19.10 16.67 -2.26
C ALA A 86 18.06 17.46 -3.06
N MET A 87 16.80 17.52 -2.61
CA MET A 87 15.76 18.33 -3.25
C MET A 87 16.09 19.83 -3.26
N SER A 88 16.78 20.30 -2.22
CA SER A 88 17.21 21.69 -2.08
C SER A 88 18.61 21.97 -2.65
N ALA A 89 19.30 20.97 -3.18
CA ALA A 89 20.70 21.09 -3.58
C ALA A 89 20.92 22.16 -4.64
N GLY A 90 21.91 23.03 -4.43
CA GLY A 90 22.22 24.13 -5.34
C GLY A 90 21.37 25.40 -5.13
N LEU A 91 20.36 25.37 -4.26
CA LEU A 91 19.59 26.57 -3.93
C LEU A 91 20.37 27.49 -2.98
N GLU A 92 20.51 28.75 -3.39
CA GLU A 92 21.07 29.84 -2.57
C GLU A 92 19.96 30.62 -1.82
N SER A 93 18.95 29.89 -1.33
CA SER A 93 17.85 30.40 -0.51
C SER A 93 17.49 29.36 0.55
N TRP A 94 16.77 29.78 1.59
CA TRP A 94 16.30 28.85 2.61
C TRP A 94 15.14 28.02 2.07
N THR A 95 15.23 26.72 2.34
CA THR A 95 14.14 25.75 2.12
C THR A 95 13.58 25.36 3.48
N MET A 96 12.32 25.68 3.75
CA MET A 96 11.66 25.31 5.01
C MET A 96 11.32 23.83 5.07
N ILE A 97 11.45 23.26 6.28
CA ILE A 97 10.93 21.93 6.63
C ILE A 97 9.93 22.04 7.79
N GLY A 98 9.20 20.97 8.08
CA GLY A 98 8.01 20.95 8.92
C GLY A 98 8.23 21.05 10.43
N ALA A 99 9.35 21.61 10.90
CA ALA A 99 9.63 21.74 12.33
C ALA A 99 9.46 23.18 12.83
N LYS A 100 8.89 23.33 14.02
CA LYS A 100 8.78 24.61 14.75
C LYS A 100 9.17 24.49 16.21
N ILE A 101 9.62 25.61 16.78
CA ILE A 101 9.89 25.73 18.20
C ILE A 101 8.58 25.76 19.03
N ILE A 102 8.57 25.12 20.20
CA ILE A 102 7.42 25.04 21.13
C ILE A 102 7.63 25.71 22.48
N SER A 103 8.88 26.00 22.86
CA SER A 103 9.21 26.69 24.10
C SER A 103 10.32 27.70 23.85
N SER A 104 10.02 28.97 24.06
CA SER A 104 10.97 30.07 23.90
C SER A 104 11.93 30.22 25.10
N GLN A 105 11.77 29.40 26.14
CA GLN A 105 12.55 29.52 27.38
C GLN A 105 13.81 28.65 27.42
N GLU A 106 13.90 27.60 26.57
CA GLU A 106 15.05 26.70 26.51
C GLU A 106 15.30 26.30 25.06
N CYS A 107 16.53 26.49 24.55
CA CYS A 107 16.96 26.06 23.21
C CYS A 107 17.58 24.66 23.33
N GLY A 108 16.74 23.63 23.43
CA GLY A 108 17.16 22.25 23.66
C GLY A 108 16.52 21.28 22.68
N ALA A 109 16.99 20.04 22.68
CA ALA A 109 16.48 18.99 21.82
C ALA A 109 14.96 18.71 22.00
N THR A 110 14.37 19.10 23.13
CA THR A 110 12.94 18.94 23.42
C THR A 110 12.09 20.16 23.09
N SER A 111 12.70 21.20 22.51
CA SER A 111 12.04 22.48 22.25
C SER A 111 11.42 22.57 20.86
N TRP A 112 11.47 21.49 20.09
CA TRP A 112 11.02 21.42 18.70
C TRP A 112 9.96 20.34 18.53
N LYS A 113 9.08 20.53 17.56
CA LYS A 113 8.15 19.51 17.09
C LYS A 113 7.88 19.64 15.60
N TRP A 114 7.51 18.53 14.99
CA TRP A 114 6.97 18.50 13.64
C TRP A 114 5.51 19.02 13.59
N PHE A 115 5.09 19.52 12.42
CA PHE A 115 3.75 20.07 12.21
C PHE A 115 2.67 19.00 12.11
N ASP A 116 3.01 17.88 11.48
CA ASP A 116 2.20 16.67 11.30
C ASP A 116 1.97 15.89 12.60
N GLY A 117 2.78 16.14 13.63
CA GLY A 117 2.72 15.46 14.92
C GLY A 117 3.66 14.27 15.05
N THR A 118 4.48 13.99 14.03
CA THR A 118 5.44 12.91 14.03
C THR A 118 6.44 13.06 15.19
N PRO A 119 6.92 11.97 15.81
CA PRO A 119 7.82 12.06 16.96
C PRO A 119 9.14 12.77 16.63
N TRP A 120 9.52 13.75 17.45
CA TRP A 120 10.81 14.43 17.33
C TRP A 120 11.95 13.55 17.85
N ARG A 121 12.59 12.77 16.97
CA ARG A 121 13.62 11.77 17.33
C ARG A 121 14.97 11.95 16.64
N TYR A 122 14.97 12.50 15.43
CA TYR A 122 16.19 12.72 14.65
C TYR A 122 16.61 14.19 14.64
N LEU A 123 17.91 14.44 14.52
CA LEU A 123 18.51 15.79 14.58
C LEU A 123 19.61 15.92 13.53
N ALA A 124 19.53 16.96 12.68
CA ALA A 124 20.57 17.29 11.71
C ALA A 124 21.02 18.76 11.76
N TRP A 125 21.15 19.32 12.97
CA TRP A 125 21.63 20.69 13.19
C TRP A 125 23.02 20.95 12.58
N ASP A 126 23.20 22.12 11.98
CA ASP A 126 24.50 22.55 11.46
C ASP A 126 25.47 22.93 12.58
N VAL A 127 26.21 21.92 13.04
CA VAL A 127 27.22 22.08 14.09
C VAL A 127 28.36 23.03 13.68
N LYS A 128 28.66 23.21 12.39
CA LYS A 128 29.71 24.16 11.95
C LYS A 128 29.23 25.60 12.10
N ALA A 129 27.93 25.83 11.96
CA ALA A 129 27.28 27.11 12.17
C ALA A 129 26.84 27.35 13.61
N SER A 130 27.10 26.41 14.53
CA SER A 130 26.66 26.47 15.94
C SER A 130 25.13 26.54 16.10
N GLN A 131 24.41 25.76 15.27
CA GLN A 131 22.95 25.67 15.31
C GLN A 131 22.47 24.57 16.28
N PRO A 132 21.22 24.67 16.80
CA PRO A 132 20.36 25.85 16.74
C PRO A 132 20.94 26.97 17.61
N ASP A 133 20.89 28.20 17.13
CA ASP A 133 21.37 29.37 17.86
C ASP A 133 20.25 30.12 18.59
N CYS A 134 18.99 29.87 18.22
CA CYS A 134 17.77 30.36 18.87
C CYS A 134 17.78 31.88 19.08
N ASN A 135 18.36 32.65 18.16
CA ASN A 135 18.40 34.10 18.24
C ASN A 135 17.06 34.73 17.82
N GLY A 136 16.03 34.57 18.65
CA GLY A 136 14.69 35.12 18.40
C GLY A 136 13.52 34.27 18.92
N ILE A 137 13.78 33.03 19.38
CA ILE A 137 13.06 32.09 20.28
C ILE A 137 11.53 31.88 20.18
N ALA A 138 10.71 32.84 19.73
CA ALA A 138 9.26 32.73 19.79
C ALA A 138 8.61 32.41 18.44
N THR A 139 9.35 32.50 17.33
CA THR A 139 8.80 32.40 15.97
C THR A 139 9.76 31.70 14.99
N GLU A 140 10.55 30.75 15.48
CA GLU A 140 11.56 30.04 14.68
C GLU A 140 11.04 28.71 14.12
N PHE A 141 11.57 28.40 12.94
CA PHE A 141 11.32 27.20 12.14
C PHE A 141 12.66 26.61 11.72
N ILE A 142 12.64 25.41 11.12
CA ILE A 142 13.86 24.86 10.55
C ILE A 142 13.93 25.13 9.06
N GLY A 143 15.07 25.66 8.63
CA GLY A 143 15.43 25.82 7.23
C GLY A 143 16.71 25.05 6.91
N THR A 144 16.80 24.58 5.67
CA THR A 144 18.02 24.02 5.08
C THR A 144 18.52 24.95 3.98
N TRP A 145 19.83 24.95 3.75
CA TRP A 145 20.47 25.71 2.68
C TRP A 145 21.10 24.75 1.67
N GLY A 146 20.95 25.00 0.38
CA GLY A 146 21.32 24.06 -0.68
C GLY A 146 22.81 23.99 -1.02
N VAL A 147 23.64 24.90 -0.48
CA VAL A 147 25.07 25.02 -0.82
C VAL A 147 25.96 25.23 0.41
N ASP A 148 27.19 24.72 0.36
CA ASP A 148 28.18 25.04 1.40
C ASP A 148 28.58 26.52 1.33
N GLN A 149 28.68 27.17 2.48
CA GLN A 149 29.10 28.56 2.59
C GLN A 149 30.17 28.71 3.67
N ALA A 150 31.23 29.47 3.37
CA ALA A 150 32.33 29.69 4.33
C ALA A 150 32.04 30.82 5.33
N ALA A 151 31.29 31.84 4.92
CA ALA A 151 30.96 33.01 5.74
C ALA A 151 29.62 33.65 5.31
N PRO A 152 28.60 33.68 6.19
CA PRO A 152 28.50 32.88 7.41
C PRO A 152 28.69 31.38 7.12
N PRO A 153 29.26 30.59 8.06
CA PRO A 153 29.43 29.16 7.85
C PRO A 153 28.06 28.49 7.67
N ARG A 154 27.91 27.71 6.59
CA ARG A 154 26.76 26.85 6.33
C ARG A 154 27.24 25.55 5.73
N THR A 155 26.70 24.45 6.23
CA THR A 155 26.84 23.11 5.64
C THR A 155 25.57 22.81 4.85
N ALA A 156 25.71 22.45 3.57
CA ALA A 156 24.57 22.16 2.71
C ALA A 156 23.65 21.09 3.33
N GLY A 157 22.34 21.31 3.27
CA GLY A 157 21.30 20.39 3.77
C GLY A 157 21.10 20.37 5.29
N MET A 158 22.05 20.88 6.08
CA MET A 158 21.96 20.85 7.55
C MET A 158 21.00 21.92 8.07
N TRP A 159 20.41 21.64 9.23
CA TRP A 159 19.34 22.44 9.83
C TRP A 159 19.87 23.72 10.47
N HIS A 160 19.20 24.82 10.18
CA HIS A 160 19.32 26.10 10.88
C HIS A 160 17.95 26.49 11.42
N ASP A 161 17.92 27.12 12.59
CA ASP A 161 16.71 27.82 13.03
C ASP A 161 16.61 29.17 12.30
N VAL A 162 15.50 29.35 11.59
CA VAL A 162 15.23 30.53 10.76
C VAL A 162 13.98 31.24 11.27
N GLN A 163 13.99 32.56 11.16
CA GLN A 163 12.84 33.37 11.56
C GLN A 163 11.71 33.25 10.53
N VAL A 164 10.45 33.20 10.99
CA VAL A 164 9.31 33.46 10.11
C VAL A 164 9.48 34.79 9.41
N ASN A 165 8.90 34.88 8.22
CA ASN A 165 8.92 36.06 7.39
C ASN A 165 10.32 36.49 6.89
N ASP A 166 11.34 35.63 7.00
CA ASP A 166 12.66 35.91 6.44
C ASP A 166 12.56 35.99 4.89
N PRO A 167 12.97 37.11 4.26
CA PRO A 167 12.92 37.27 2.81
C PRO A 167 13.78 36.26 2.04
N GLN A 168 14.77 35.63 2.68
CA GLN A 168 15.61 34.60 2.06
C GLN A 168 14.95 33.22 2.05
N ILE A 169 13.79 33.06 2.68
CA ILE A 169 12.98 31.85 2.59
C ILE A 169 12.12 31.94 1.33
N GLU A 170 12.49 31.13 0.34
CA GLU A 170 11.88 31.10 -0.98
C GLU A 170 11.33 29.71 -1.36
N HIS A 171 11.62 28.68 -0.56
CA HIS A 171 11.21 27.30 -0.83
C HIS A 171 10.73 26.58 0.43
N ALA A 172 9.95 25.52 0.25
CA ALA A 172 9.60 24.56 1.27
C ALA A 172 9.53 23.15 0.65
N VAL A 173 9.74 22.12 1.47
CA VAL A 173 9.46 20.74 1.07
C VAL A 173 8.19 20.27 1.77
N ILE A 174 7.27 19.73 0.98
CA ILE A 174 6.04 19.09 1.45
C ILE A 174 6.11 17.59 1.18
N GLU A 175 5.38 16.81 1.96
CA GLU A 175 5.29 15.36 1.82
C GLU A 175 3.84 14.85 1.86
N TRP A 176 3.54 13.80 1.09
CA TRP A 176 2.37 12.95 1.27
C TRP A 176 2.82 11.63 1.87
N SER A 177 2.20 11.28 2.99
CA SER A 177 2.49 10.08 3.78
C SER A 177 1.23 9.44 4.35
N ASN A 178 0.05 9.95 3.97
CA ASN A 178 -1.21 9.36 4.39
C ASN A 178 -1.43 8.06 3.62
N ASP A 179 -1.83 7.06 4.38
CA ASP A 179 -2.31 5.76 3.96
C ASP A 179 -3.58 5.55 4.79
N CYS A 180 -4.67 6.14 4.32
CA CYS A 180 -5.90 6.24 5.12
C CYS A 180 -6.66 4.92 5.13
N ASN A 181 -6.55 4.16 4.04
CA ASN A 181 -7.15 2.86 3.91
C ASN A 181 -6.31 1.84 4.72
N GLY A 182 -5.01 2.03 4.85
CA GLY A 182 -4.13 1.16 5.63
C GLY A 182 -3.66 -0.05 4.83
N ASP A 183 -3.61 0.06 3.50
CA ASP A 183 -3.09 -0.98 2.61
C ASP A 183 -1.55 -0.98 2.51
N GLY A 184 -0.88 0.00 3.11
CA GLY A 184 0.57 0.15 3.12
C GLY A 184 1.13 0.98 1.97
N ILE A 185 0.27 1.50 1.09
CA ILE A 185 0.62 2.37 -0.03
C ILE A 185 0.18 3.80 0.29
N VAL A 186 0.98 4.79 -0.10
CA VAL A 186 0.61 6.18 0.13
C VAL A 186 -0.50 6.59 -0.85
N ASP A 187 -1.63 7.02 -0.30
CA ASP A 187 -2.88 7.37 -1.00
C ASP A 187 -2.66 8.30 -2.21
N TYR A 188 -1.73 9.25 -2.08
CA TYR A 188 -1.40 10.21 -3.15
C TYR A 188 -0.95 9.50 -4.44
N GLY A 189 -0.17 8.42 -4.33
CA GLY A 189 0.24 7.62 -5.48
C GLY A 189 -0.94 6.91 -6.14
N GLN A 190 -1.86 6.38 -5.33
CA GLN A 190 -3.05 5.65 -5.77
C GLN A 190 -4.10 6.56 -6.41
N ILE A 191 -4.12 7.85 -6.06
CA ILE A 191 -4.91 8.84 -6.81
C ILE A 191 -4.31 9.10 -8.19
N LEU A 192 -2.97 9.19 -8.28
CA LEU A 192 -2.29 9.50 -9.54
C LEU A 192 -2.38 8.37 -10.58
N ASN A 193 -2.40 7.10 -10.15
CA ASN A 193 -2.55 5.94 -11.03
C ASN A 193 -4.03 5.61 -11.32
N GLY A 194 -4.97 6.18 -10.56
CA GLY A 194 -6.41 6.03 -10.77
C GLY A 194 -7.07 4.90 -9.97
N GLU A 195 -6.34 4.29 -9.03
CA GLU A 195 -6.86 3.27 -8.10
C GLU A 195 -7.85 3.88 -7.08
N LEU A 196 -7.61 5.10 -6.64
CA LEU A 196 -8.47 5.83 -5.70
C LEU A 196 -9.09 7.08 -6.35
N LEU A 197 -10.39 7.26 -6.13
CA LEU A 197 -11.11 8.45 -6.59
C LEU A 197 -10.79 9.67 -5.71
N ASP A 198 -10.55 10.80 -6.37
CA ASP A 198 -10.44 12.14 -5.78
C ASP A 198 -11.22 13.13 -6.65
N GLU A 199 -12.56 13.04 -6.60
CA GLU A 199 -13.47 13.86 -7.40
C GLU A 199 -13.31 15.35 -7.07
N ASN A 200 -12.95 15.68 -5.83
CA ASN A 200 -12.83 17.05 -5.38
C ASN A 200 -11.43 17.66 -5.60
N GLY A 201 -10.45 16.84 -5.98
CA GLY A 201 -9.11 17.24 -6.42
C GLY A 201 -8.23 17.76 -5.29
N ASN A 202 -8.45 17.31 -4.05
CA ASN A 202 -7.68 17.75 -2.90
C ASN A 202 -6.49 16.83 -2.58
N ASN A 203 -6.27 15.79 -3.40
CA ASN A 203 -5.26 14.75 -3.27
C ASN A 203 -5.33 13.94 -1.96
N THR A 204 -6.55 13.81 -1.43
CA THR A 204 -6.95 12.85 -0.40
C THR A 204 -8.09 12.03 -1.01
N PRO A 205 -8.03 10.69 -0.99
CA PRO A 205 -9.11 9.88 -1.56
C PRO A 205 -10.46 10.25 -0.96
N ASP A 206 -11.52 10.36 -1.77
CA ASP A 206 -12.86 10.71 -1.28
C ASP A 206 -13.33 9.69 -0.23
N CYS A 207 -12.93 8.42 -0.40
CA CYS A 207 -13.23 7.36 0.54
C CYS A 207 -12.56 7.55 1.92
N CYS A 208 -11.48 8.34 2.03
CA CYS A 208 -10.86 8.70 3.30
C CYS A 208 -11.69 9.75 4.05
N GLU A 209 -12.40 10.59 3.30
CA GLU A 209 -13.14 11.72 3.82
C GLU A 209 -14.52 11.31 4.34
N ASP A 210 -15.12 10.28 3.74
CA ASP A 210 -16.37 9.68 4.18
C ASP A 210 -16.21 8.36 4.95
N ALA A 211 -14.96 7.92 5.15
CA ALA A 211 -14.55 6.70 5.85
C ALA A 211 -15.02 5.39 5.19
N THR A 212 -15.11 5.37 3.86
CA THR A 212 -15.43 4.19 3.06
C THR A 212 -14.21 3.44 2.53
N CYS A 213 -12.97 3.95 2.68
CA CYS A 213 -11.78 3.17 2.32
C CYS A 213 -11.52 2.08 3.39
N LEU A 214 -12.22 0.96 3.30
CA LEU A 214 -11.84 -0.25 4.01
C LEU A 214 -11.02 -1.09 3.03
N PRO A 215 -9.69 -1.22 3.21
CA PRO A 215 -8.93 -2.16 2.40
C PRO A 215 -9.41 -3.57 2.75
N PRO A 216 -9.16 -4.54 1.87
CA PRO A 216 -9.33 -5.93 2.24
C PRO A 216 -8.61 -6.25 3.54
N VAL A 217 -9.30 -6.94 4.43
CA VAL A 217 -8.80 -7.35 5.74
C VAL A 217 -8.43 -8.82 5.68
N GLN A 218 -7.19 -9.16 6.05
CA GLN A 218 -6.77 -10.54 6.14
C GLN A 218 -7.31 -11.22 7.40
N TRP A 219 -7.96 -12.38 7.24
CA TRP A 219 -8.24 -13.28 8.35
C TRP A 219 -7.03 -14.19 8.61
N ARG A 220 -6.04 -13.65 9.33
CA ARG A 220 -4.72 -14.27 9.46
C ARG A 220 -4.73 -15.64 10.12
N ILE A 221 -3.91 -16.55 9.59
CA ILE A 221 -3.74 -17.92 10.11
C ILE A 221 -3.21 -17.94 11.55
N ASP A 222 -2.30 -17.04 11.91
CA ASP A 222 -1.76 -16.93 13.27
C ASP A 222 -2.81 -16.45 14.29
N GLY A 223 -3.85 -15.75 13.83
CA GLY A 223 -5.05 -15.38 14.56
C GLY A 223 -6.14 -16.47 14.57
N GLY A 224 -5.91 -17.62 13.94
CA GLY A 224 -6.88 -18.72 13.81
C GLY A 224 -7.75 -18.66 12.56
N GLY A 225 -7.40 -17.83 11.58
CA GLY A 225 -8.10 -17.73 10.30
C GLY A 225 -7.57 -18.62 9.19
N ASN A 226 -8.10 -18.42 7.99
CA ASN A 226 -7.77 -19.18 6.78
C ASN A 226 -6.70 -18.51 5.90
N GLY A 227 -6.28 -17.28 6.21
CA GLY A 227 -5.30 -16.51 5.44
C GLY A 227 -5.89 -15.70 4.28
N HIS A 228 -7.19 -15.83 4.02
CA HIS A 228 -7.93 -15.10 2.98
C HIS A 228 -8.10 -13.62 3.37
N TRP A 229 -8.40 -12.80 2.37
CA TRP A 229 -8.68 -11.38 2.54
C TRP A 229 -10.13 -11.06 2.19
N TYR A 230 -10.73 -10.09 2.88
CA TYR A 230 -12.15 -9.77 2.73
C TYR A 230 -12.40 -8.26 2.72
N VAL A 231 -13.24 -7.78 1.81
CA VAL A 231 -13.67 -6.38 1.76
C VAL A 231 -15.16 -6.28 1.47
N ALA A 232 -15.85 -5.34 2.13
CA ALA A 232 -17.19 -4.94 1.73
C ALA A 232 -17.10 -3.74 0.79
N VAL A 233 -17.63 -3.89 -0.42
CA VAL A 233 -17.59 -2.85 -1.46
C VAL A 233 -18.98 -2.25 -1.61
N GLY A 234 -19.07 -0.92 -1.45
CA GLY A 234 -20.25 -0.14 -1.82
C GLY A 234 -20.22 0.22 -3.30
N LEU A 235 -21.36 0.12 -3.97
CA LEU A 235 -21.56 0.47 -5.38
C LEU A 235 -22.51 1.66 -5.49
N ASP A 236 -22.31 2.50 -6.52
CA ASP A 236 -23.12 3.70 -6.77
C ASP A 236 -24.59 3.39 -7.10
N GLU A 237 -24.83 2.21 -7.69
CA GLU A 237 -26.16 1.75 -8.07
C GLU A 237 -26.37 0.31 -7.59
N THR A 238 -27.65 -0.09 -7.51
CA THR A 238 -27.98 -1.48 -7.21
C THR A 238 -27.68 -2.37 -8.42
N VAL A 239 -27.01 -3.49 -8.20
CA VAL A 239 -26.61 -4.45 -9.23
C VAL A 239 -27.31 -5.80 -9.06
N CYS A 240 -27.26 -6.63 -10.10
CA CYS A 240 -27.69 -8.02 -10.03
C CYS A 240 -26.65 -8.88 -9.31
N TRP A 241 -27.05 -10.01 -8.70
CA TRP A 241 -26.10 -10.90 -8.02
C TRP A 241 -25.01 -11.40 -8.98
N GLU A 242 -25.37 -11.74 -10.22
CA GLU A 242 -24.43 -12.18 -11.25
C GLU A 242 -23.46 -11.06 -11.67
N ASP A 243 -23.92 -9.81 -11.70
CA ASP A 243 -23.08 -8.66 -11.98
C ASP A 243 -22.11 -8.40 -10.82
N ALA A 244 -22.58 -8.53 -9.57
CA ALA A 244 -21.73 -8.44 -8.39
C ALA A 244 -20.68 -9.57 -8.34
N SER A 245 -21.07 -10.79 -8.74
CA SER A 245 -20.15 -11.91 -8.89
C SER A 245 -19.11 -11.66 -9.97
N THR A 246 -19.51 -11.08 -11.10
CA THR A 246 -18.59 -10.73 -12.19
C THR A 246 -17.62 -9.64 -11.73
N PHE A 247 -18.14 -8.61 -11.05
CA PHE A 247 -17.32 -7.55 -10.47
C PHE A 247 -16.29 -8.11 -9.49
N ALA A 248 -16.70 -8.98 -8.54
CA ALA A 248 -15.77 -9.59 -7.59
C ALA A 248 -14.66 -10.40 -8.30
N PHE A 249 -15.01 -11.12 -9.37
CA PHE A 249 -14.05 -11.85 -10.20
C PHE A 249 -13.08 -10.93 -10.94
N GLU A 250 -13.57 -9.84 -11.53
CA GLU A 250 -12.75 -8.82 -12.20
C GLU A 250 -11.85 -8.03 -11.24
N GLN A 251 -12.11 -8.12 -9.93
CA GLN A 251 -11.26 -7.59 -8.86
C GLN A 251 -10.33 -8.65 -8.27
N GLY A 252 -10.13 -9.80 -8.93
CA GLY A 252 -9.23 -10.86 -8.48
C GLY A 252 -9.71 -11.72 -7.32
N GLY A 253 -10.97 -11.58 -6.90
CA GLY A 253 -11.60 -12.36 -5.85
C GLY A 253 -12.85 -13.10 -6.31
N HIS A 254 -13.73 -13.40 -5.37
CA HIS A 254 -15.10 -13.87 -5.61
C HIS A 254 -16.03 -13.35 -4.52
N LEU A 255 -17.35 -13.46 -4.70
CA LEU A 255 -18.27 -13.16 -3.61
C LEU A 255 -17.97 -14.09 -2.41
N ALA A 256 -17.93 -13.53 -1.20
CA ALA A 256 -17.46 -14.24 -0.02
C ALA A 256 -18.26 -15.51 0.30
N THR A 257 -17.56 -16.56 0.74
CA THR A 257 -18.12 -17.90 0.99
C THR A 257 -17.81 -18.34 2.42
N PRO A 258 -18.46 -17.74 3.45
CA PRO A 258 -18.21 -18.08 4.84
C PRO A 258 -18.60 -19.55 5.13
N VAL A 259 -17.61 -20.42 5.35
CA VAL A 259 -17.81 -21.85 5.61
C VAL A 259 -17.74 -22.21 7.10
N THR A 260 -17.47 -21.24 7.97
CA THR A 260 -17.46 -21.41 9.43
C THR A 260 -18.07 -20.23 10.17
N ALA A 261 -18.47 -20.46 11.43
CA ALA A 261 -18.98 -19.38 12.29
C ALA A 261 -17.90 -18.33 12.61
N GLU A 262 -16.65 -18.75 12.68
CA GLU A 262 -15.51 -17.86 12.93
C GLU A 262 -15.21 -16.96 11.73
N GLU A 263 -15.33 -17.48 10.51
CA GLU A 263 -15.20 -16.72 9.27
C GLU A 263 -16.34 -15.71 9.09
N ASP A 264 -17.55 -16.12 9.43
CA ASP A 264 -18.74 -15.28 9.35
C ASP A 264 -18.67 -14.06 10.31
N LEU A 265 -17.80 -14.11 11.34
CA LEU A 265 -17.48 -12.94 12.16
C LEU A 265 -16.73 -11.85 11.37
N VAL A 266 -15.97 -12.21 10.34
CA VAL A 266 -15.30 -11.25 9.45
C VAL A 266 -16.34 -10.45 8.68
N LEU A 267 -17.32 -11.12 8.09
CA LEU A 267 -18.43 -10.46 7.39
C LEU A 267 -19.27 -9.60 8.34
N GLN A 268 -19.55 -10.09 9.56
CA GLN A 268 -20.20 -9.30 10.62
C GLN A 268 -19.47 -7.99 10.90
N PHE A 269 -18.14 -8.04 10.98
CA PHE A 269 -17.31 -6.86 11.20
C PHE A 269 -17.35 -5.90 10.01
N LEU A 270 -17.21 -6.41 8.79
CA LEU A 270 -17.24 -5.60 7.56
C LEU A 270 -18.60 -4.91 7.34
N LEU A 271 -19.69 -5.59 7.71
CA LEU A 271 -21.05 -5.10 7.45
C LEU A 271 -21.66 -4.29 8.61
N LYS A 272 -20.94 -4.09 9.72
CA LYS A 272 -21.48 -3.45 10.94
C LYS A 272 -21.98 -2.01 10.74
N ASP A 273 -21.40 -1.30 9.78
CA ASP A 273 -21.71 0.11 9.48
C ASP A 273 -22.52 0.26 8.18
N VAL A 274 -22.84 -0.84 7.49
CA VAL A 274 -23.72 -0.81 6.31
C VAL A 274 -25.13 -0.40 6.75
N GLU A 275 -25.74 0.54 6.02
CA GLU A 275 -27.06 1.06 6.37
C GLU A 275 -28.10 -0.08 6.48
N TYR A 276 -28.90 -0.01 7.54
CA TYR A 276 -29.92 -1.00 7.83
C TYR A 276 -30.86 -1.22 6.63
N GLY A 277 -31.02 -2.48 6.23
CA GLY A 277 -31.90 -2.88 5.12
C GLY A 277 -31.24 -2.83 3.74
N ILE A 278 -29.99 -2.36 3.62
CA ILE A 278 -29.21 -2.53 2.38
C ILE A 278 -28.70 -3.97 2.32
N GLY A 279 -27.85 -4.40 3.26
CA GLY A 279 -27.22 -5.73 3.23
C GLY A 279 -26.27 -5.91 2.04
N ALA A 280 -25.57 -7.04 1.99
CA ALA A 280 -24.57 -7.30 0.96
C ALA A 280 -24.78 -8.65 0.28
N TYR A 281 -24.47 -8.74 -1.01
CA TYR A 281 -24.35 -10.03 -1.68
C TYR A 281 -23.15 -10.82 -1.17
N ILE A 282 -23.35 -12.13 -1.02
CA ILE A 282 -22.32 -13.13 -0.73
C ILE A 282 -22.48 -14.32 -1.68
N GLY A 283 -21.50 -15.21 -1.73
CA GLY A 283 -21.28 -16.17 -2.82
C GLY A 283 -22.21 -17.37 -2.87
N GLY A 284 -23.27 -17.40 -2.07
CA GLY A 284 -24.22 -18.51 -2.05
C GLY A 284 -25.27 -18.40 -3.15
N PHE A 285 -25.57 -19.51 -3.81
CA PHE A 285 -26.66 -19.61 -4.77
C PHE A 285 -27.31 -21.00 -4.74
N GLN A 286 -28.56 -21.11 -5.21
CA GLN A 286 -29.20 -22.41 -5.42
C GLN A 286 -28.92 -22.92 -6.84
N ASN A 287 -28.33 -24.11 -6.92
CA ASN A 287 -28.16 -24.84 -8.17
C ASN A 287 -29.45 -25.60 -8.54
N LEU A 288 -30.22 -25.04 -9.46
CA LEU A 288 -31.53 -25.59 -9.89
C LEU A 288 -31.43 -26.93 -10.63
N ASP A 289 -30.25 -27.26 -11.15
CA ASP A 289 -29.98 -28.53 -11.81
C ASP A 289 -29.48 -29.60 -10.82
N SER A 290 -29.25 -29.23 -9.55
CA SER A 290 -28.82 -30.16 -8.51
C SER A 290 -29.88 -31.21 -8.23
N PRO A 291 -29.51 -32.50 -8.07
CA PRO A 291 -30.45 -33.54 -7.67
C PRO A 291 -31.03 -33.31 -6.27
N ASP A 292 -30.34 -32.52 -5.44
CA ASP A 292 -30.74 -32.15 -4.09
C ASP A 292 -31.49 -30.81 -4.04
N TYR A 293 -31.75 -30.19 -5.21
CA TYR A 293 -32.53 -28.96 -5.31
C TYR A 293 -33.95 -29.17 -4.76
N SER A 294 -34.29 -28.37 -3.75
CA SER A 294 -35.63 -28.33 -3.21
C SER A 294 -35.86 -27.06 -2.41
N GLU A 295 -36.87 -26.30 -2.78
CA GLU A 295 -37.19 -25.06 -2.08
C GLU A 295 -37.72 -25.31 -0.66
N PRO A 296 -37.32 -24.49 0.35
CA PRO A 296 -36.44 -23.32 0.25
C PRO A 296 -34.93 -23.57 0.50
N ASP A 297 -34.53 -24.78 0.93
CA ASP A 297 -33.22 -25.00 1.58
C ASP A 297 -32.34 -26.08 0.91
N GLY A 298 -32.77 -26.63 -0.21
CA GLY A 298 -32.06 -27.67 -0.96
C GLY A 298 -31.38 -27.13 -2.20
N GLY A 299 -30.15 -27.59 -2.47
CA GLY A 299 -29.38 -27.21 -3.65
C GLY A 299 -28.54 -25.93 -3.48
N TRP A 300 -28.39 -25.40 -2.26
CA TRP A 300 -27.45 -24.32 -1.99
C TRP A 300 -26.00 -24.77 -2.19
N GLU A 301 -25.24 -23.96 -2.91
CA GLU A 301 -23.83 -24.15 -3.24
C GLU A 301 -23.08 -22.82 -3.07
N TRP A 302 -21.80 -22.90 -2.71
CA TRP A 302 -20.89 -21.76 -2.72
C TRP A 302 -20.27 -21.59 -4.10
N ILE A 303 -20.10 -20.34 -4.54
CA ILE A 303 -19.42 -20.03 -5.81
C ILE A 303 -17.96 -20.50 -5.83
N SER A 304 -17.31 -20.61 -4.67
CA SER A 304 -15.97 -21.19 -4.51
C SER A 304 -15.94 -22.71 -4.74
N GLY A 305 -17.10 -23.39 -4.72
CA GLY A 305 -17.22 -24.84 -4.76
C GLY A 305 -16.95 -25.53 -3.43
N GLU A 306 -16.71 -24.77 -2.36
CA GLU A 306 -16.56 -25.33 -1.02
C GLU A 306 -17.86 -25.99 -0.51
N PRO A 307 -17.76 -26.97 0.40
CA PRO A 307 -18.94 -27.65 0.90
C PRO A 307 -19.91 -26.72 1.65
N TRP A 308 -21.18 -26.70 1.21
CA TRP A 308 -22.28 -26.05 1.93
C TRP A 308 -22.59 -26.80 3.25
N SER A 309 -21.81 -26.48 4.30
CA SER A 309 -21.82 -27.22 5.58
C SER A 309 -22.05 -26.35 6.81
N TYR A 310 -22.01 -25.03 6.62
CA TYR A 310 -22.32 -24.01 7.62
C TYR A 310 -23.41 -23.10 7.08
N THR A 311 -24.34 -22.72 7.95
CA THR A 311 -25.37 -21.73 7.63
C THR A 311 -25.58 -20.78 8.79
N ASN A 312 -25.83 -19.52 8.47
CA ASN A 312 -26.21 -18.50 9.44
C ASN A 312 -27.48 -17.75 9.03
N TRP A 313 -28.51 -18.49 8.64
CA TRP A 313 -29.80 -17.92 8.27
C TRP A 313 -30.39 -17.02 9.36
N HIS A 314 -30.97 -15.89 8.95
CA HIS A 314 -31.89 -15.14 9.80
C HIS A 314 -33.06 -16.03 10.23
N LEU A 315 -33.74 -15.62 11.30
CA LEU A 315 -34.95 -16.29 11.71
C LEU A 315 -35.99 -16.31 10.56
N ASP A 316 -36.51 -17.52 10.30
CA ASP A 316 -37.46 -17.84 9.23
C ASP A 316 -36.88 -17.83 7.80
N GLU A 317 -35.56 -17.76 7.62
CA GLU A 317 -34.86 -17.94 6.33
C GLU A 317 -34.22 -19.34 6.20
N PRO A 318 -33.98 -19.84 4.96
CA PRO A 318 -34.44 -19.28 3.70
C PRO A 318 -35.96 -19.46 3.55
N ALA A 319 -36.65 -18.43 3.08
CA ALA A 319 -38.10 -18.39 3.11
C ALA A 319 -38.75 -18.63 1.74
N ASN A 320 -38.02 -18.42 0.64
CA ASN A 320 -38.54 -18.40 -0.72
C ASN A 320 -39.88 -17.65 -0.84
N ARG A 321 -39.95 -16.43 -0.29
CA ARG A 321 -41.17 -15.66 0.03
C ARG A 321 -42.06 -15.42 -1.18
N TYR A 322 -41.47 -15.32 -2.35
CA TYR A 322 -42.17 -15.00 -3.60
C TYR A 322 -42.03 -16.06 -4.70
N GLY A 323 -41.32 -17.17 -4.41
CA GLY A 323 -40.88 -18.13 -5.42
C GLY A 323 -39.66 -17.62 -6.17
N GLY A 324 -38.69 -18.52 -6.39
CA GLY A 324 -37.49 -18.24 -7.20
C GLY A 324 -36.38 -17.52 -6.42
N GLU A 325 -36.31 -17.60 -5.10
CA GLU A 325 -35.21 -16.99 -4.34
C GLU A 325 -33.97 -17.91 -4.37
N HIS A 326 -33.00 -17.55 -5.21
CA HIS A 326 -31.89 -18.42 -5.60
C HIS A 326 -30.50 -17.84 -5.29
N TYR A 327 -30.41 -16.65 -4.70
CA TYR A 327 -29.14 -15.99 -4.38
C TYR A 327 -29.06 -15.64 -2.91
N LEU A 328 -27.84 -15.50 -2.37
CA LEU A 328 -27.63 -15.24 -0.95
C LEU A 328 -27.21 -13.79 -0.69
N ALA A 329 -27.76 -13.22 0.37
CA ALA A 329 -27.29 -11.97 0.95
C ALA A 329 -27.16 -12.08 2.47
N ALA A 330 -26.37 -11.20 3.06
CA ALA A 330 -26.18 -11.08 4.50
C ALA A 330 -26.38 -9.63 4.96
N ASP A 331 -26.96 -9.43 6.14
CA ASP A 331 -27.15 -8.11 6.72
C ASP A 331 -27.27 -8.12 8.25
N TRP A 332 -27.35 -6.90 8.81
CA TRP A 332 -27.71 -6.68 10.20
C TRP A 332 -29.18 -6.25 10.30
N THR A 333 -30.02 -7.09 10.91
CA THR A 333 -31.38 -6.76 11.31
C THR A 333 -31.42 -6.30 12.77
N GLY A 334 -30.98 -5.06 13.00
CA GLY A 334 -30.97 -4.41 14.31
C GLY A 334 -29.73 -4.81 15.09
N LEU A 335 -29.81 -5.83 15.95
CA LEU A 335 -28.65 -6.38 16.67
C LEU A 335 -28.36 -7.84 16.27
N GLU A 336 -29.07 -8.35 15.27
CA GLU A 336 -28.95 -9.71 14.78
C GLU A 336 -28.33 -9.67 13.39
N TYR A 337 -27.28 -10.46 13.20
CA TYR A 337 -26.66 -10.69 11.90
C TYR A 337 -27.12 -12.05 11.40
N GLY A 338 -27.34 -12.14 10.09
CA GLY A 338 -27.69 -13.41 9.45
C GLY A 338 -27.83 -13.28 7.94
N TRP A 339 -28.11 -14.42 7.32
CA TRP A 339 -28.27 -14.55 5.88
C TRP A 339 -29.73 -14.68 5.49
N PHE A 340 -30.05 -14.33 4.26
CA PHE A 340 -31.38 -14.44 3.68
C PHE A 340 -31.27 -14.72 2.19
N ASP A 341 -32.23 -15.47 1.67
CA ASP A 341 -32.34 -15.76 0.24
C ASP A 341 -32.97 -14.59 -0.51
N MET A 342 -32.52 -14.42 -1.74
CA MET A 342 -32.78 -13.29 -2.61
C MET A 342 -33.31 -13.78 -3.95
N GLY A 343 -34.17 -12.97 -4.56
CA GLY A 343 -34.78 -13.29 -5.84
C GLY A 343 -33.74 -13.63 -6.91
N GLY A 344 -33.95 -14.73 -7.61
CA GLY A 344 -33.25 -15.10 -8.83
C GLY A 344 -33.90 -14.49 -10.09
N PRO A 345 -33.45 -14.91 -11.29
CA PRO A 345 -33.94 -14.37 -12.56
C PRO A 345 -35.43 -14.61 -12.82
N ASP A 346 -36.02 -15.63 -12.18
CA ASP A 346 -37.43 -16.01 -12.29
C ASP A 346 -38.31 -15.46 -11.15
N ALA A 347 -37.71 -14.84 -10.13
CA ALA A 347 -38.43 -14.20 -9.04
C ALA A 347 -39.09 -12.86 -9.47
N PRO A 348 -40.28 -12.51 -8.97
CA PRO A 348 -40.95 -11.24 -9.29
C PRO A 348 -40.15 -9.98 -8.93
N GLN A 349 -39.34 -10.05 -7.88
CA GLN A 349 -38.46 -8.99 -7.40
C GLN A 349 -37.14 -8.91 -8.19
N GLY A 350 -36.76 -9.97 -8.89
CA GLY A 350 -35.49 -10.12 -9.59
C GLY A 350 -34.26 -10.12 -8.67
N PRO A 351 -33.06 -10.32 -9.25
CA PRO A 351 -31.81 -10.39 -8.52
C PRO A 351 -31.10 -9.05 -8.35
N CYS A 352 -31.73 -7.91 -8.65
CA CYS A 352 -31.02 -6.64 -8.87
C CYS A 352 -31.42 -5.55 -7.88
N ASN A 353 -31.03 -5.68 -6.61
CA ASN A 353 -31.46 -4.74 -5.56
C ASN A 353 -30.46 -4.49 -4.42
N LYS A 354 -29.19 -4.96 -4.55
CA LYS A 354 -28.13 -4.63 -3.60
C LYS A 354 -27.11 -3.70 -4.24
N SER A 355 -26.63 -2.75 -3.45
CA SER A 355 -25.53 -1.85 -3.80
C SER A 355 -24.30 -2.12 -2.93
N VAL A 356 -24.24 -3.28 -2.28
CA VAL A 356 -23.08 -3.72 -1.49
C VAL A 356 -22.83 -5.19 -1.78
N LEU A 357 -21.57 -5.58 -1.86
CA LEU A 357 -21.11 -6.96 -1.92
C LEU A 357 -19.93 -7.17 -0.97
N VAL A 358 -19.67 -8.43 -0.59
CA VAL A 358 -18.43 -8.79 0.08
C VAL A 358 -17.57 -9.60 -0.88
N ILE A 359 -16.36 -9.12 -1.16
CA ILE A 359 -15.34 -9.82 -1.94
C ILE A 359 -14.45 -10.58 -0.97
N GLU A 360 -14.14 -11.81 -1.33
CA GLU A 360 -13.13 -12.65 -0.72
C GLU A 360 -12.01 -12.92 -1.72
N TYR A 361 -10.77 -12.73 -1.28
CA TYR A 361 -9.56 -13.08 -2.00
C TYR A 361 -8.96 -14.33 -1.36
N SER A 362 -8.97 -15.42 -2.11
CA SER A 362 -8.49 -16.74 -1.71
C SER A 362 -7.59 -17.39 -2.76
N ASN A 363 -7.35 -16.69 -3.88
CA ASN A 363 -6.52 -17.20 -4.97
C ASN A 363 -5.06 -17.34 -4.50
N ASP A 364 -4.49 -18.48 -4.86
CA ASP A 364 -3.08 -18.85 -4.69
C ASP A 364 -2.66 -19.55 -5.98
N CYS A 365 -2.49 -18.77 -7.04
CA CYS A 365 -2.28 -19.31 -8.38
C CYS A 365 -0.86 -19.88 -8.54
N ASN A 366 0.08 -19.38 -7.74
CA ASN A 366 1.43 -19.90 -7.67
C ASN A 366 1.51 -21.14 -6.77
N GLY A 367 0.53 -21.44 -5.92
CA GLY A 367 0.47 -22.64 -5.10
C GLY A 367 1.51 -22.69 -3.97
N ASP A 368 1.98 -21.54 -3.48
CA ASP A 368 2.94 -21.44 -2.38
C ASP A 368 2.28 -21.45 -0.99
N GLY A 369 0.93 -21.42 -0.95
CA GLY A 369 0.13 -21.42 0.26
C GLY A 369 -0.12 -20.03 0.83
N ILE A 370 0.23 -18.96 0.11
CA ILE A 370 -0.05 -17.57 0.44
C ILE A 370 -1.06 -17.03 -0.56
N VAL A 371 -2.00 -16.21 -0.09
CA VAL A 371 -3.00 -15.60 -0.97
C VAL A 371 -2.34 -14.51 -1.82
N ASP A 372 -2.51 -14.61 -3.14
CA ASP A 372 -1.92 -13.76 -4.18
C ASP A 372 -2.12 -12.26 -3.89
N TYR A 373 -3.33 -11.87 -3.46
CA TYR A 373 -3.66 -10.48 -3.10
C TYR A 373 -2.68 -9.90 -2.07
N GLY A 374 -2.35 -10.66 -1.03
CA GLY A 374 -1.38 -10.23 -0.02
C GLY A 374 0.05 -10.14 -0.56
N GLN A 375 0.39 -10.98 -1.54
CA GLN A 375 1.71 -10.98 -2.17
C GLN A 375 1.86 -9.76 -3.10
N ILE A 376 0.81 -9.36 -3.81
CA ILE A 376 0.77 -8.10 -4.58
C ILE A 376 1.05 -6.91 -3.66
N LEU A 377 0.31 -6.78 -2.55
CA LEU A 377 0.50 -5.69 -1.58
C LEU A 377 1.92 -5.63 -1.01
N SER A 378 2.56 -6.78 -0.84
CA SER A 378 3.94 -6.85 -0.33
C SER A 378 5.03 -6.66 -1.40
N GLY A 379 4.66 -6.53 -2.68
CA GLY A 379 5.56 -6.46 -3.83
C GLY A 379 6.24 -7.80 -4.17
N GLU A 380 5.74 -8.91 -3.64
CA GLU A 380 6.21 -10.26 -3.98
C GLU A 380 5.77 -10.69 -5.38
N LEU A 381 4.54 -10.32 -5.77
CA LEU A 381 3.98 -10.56 -7.10
C LEU A 381 3.69 -9.22 -7.80
N PHE A 382 3.87 -9.20 -9.11
CA PHE A 382 3.56 -8.04 -9.95
C PHE A 382 2.11 -8.07 -10.41
N ASP A 383 1.51 -6.89 -10.48
CA ASP A 383 0.15 -6.61 -10.95
C ASP A 383 0.21 -5.27 -11.69
N ASP A 384 0.77 -5.28 -12.90
CA ASP A 384 1.04 -4.07 -13.69
C ASP A 384 -0.24 -3.36 -14.15
N ASP A 385 -1.34 -4.09 -14.28
CA ASP A 385 -2.63 -3.54 -14.72
C ASP A 385 -3.58 -3.16 -13.56
N GLY A 386 -3.21 -3.50 -12.32
CA GLY A 386 -3.88 -3.11 -11.09
C GLY A 386 -5.23 -3.81 -10.88
N ASN A 387 -5.43 -4.99 -11.47
CA ASN A 387 -6.68 -5.73 -11.39
C ASN A 387 -6.77 -6.66 -10.16
N ASN A 388 -5.74 -6.66 -9.30
CA ASN A 388 -5.57 -7.51 -8.13
C ASN A 388 -5.36 -9.00 -8.44
N ILE A 389 -4.99 -9.34 -9.67
CA ILE A 389 -4.59 -10.66 -10.13
C ILE A 389 -3.14 -10.54 -10.56
N PRO A 390 -2.22 -11.37 -10.03
CA PRO A 390 -0.84 -11.30 -10.48
C PRO A 390 -0.72 -11.52 -11.99
N ASP A 391 0.12 -10.74 -12.67
CA ASP A 391 0.35 -10.86 -14.12
C ASP A 391 0.77 -12.28 -14.50
N CYS A 392 1.53 -12.94 -13.61
CA CYS A 392 1.96 -14.32 -13.84
C CYS A 392 0.79 -15.32 -13.80
N CYS A 393 -0.32 -15.02 -13.11
CA CYS A 393 -1.51 -15.87 -13.09
C CYS A 393 -2.23 -15.76 -14.44
N GLU A 394 -2.31 -14.55 -15.00
CA GLU A 394 -2.97 -14.26 -16.27
C GLU A 394 -2.20 -14.86 -17.45
N ASP A 395 -0.88 -14.72 -17.43
CA ASP A 395 0.01 -15.30 -18.45
C ASP A 395 0.25 -16.81 -18.26
N ALA A 396 -0.31 -17.41 -17.20
CA ALA A 396 -0.09 -18.79 -16.80
C ALA A 396 1.41 -19.14 -16.63
N THR A 397 2.16 -18.21 -16.05
CA THR A 397 3.60 -18.33 -15.79
C THR A 397 3.94 -18.47 -14.30
N CYS A 398 2.99 -18.32 -13.38
CA CYS A 398 3.26 -18.66 -11.98
C CYS A 398 3.50 -20.17 -11.86
N LEU A 399 4.71 -20.55 -11.42
CA LEU A 399 5.08 -21.95 -11.22
C LEU A 399 5.15 -22.26 -9.73
N PRO A 400 4.53 -23.36 -9.28
CA PRO A 400 4.59 -23.73 -7.89
C PRO A 400 5.98 -24.12 -7.43
N PRO A 401 6.28 -23.92 -6.13
CA PRO A 401 7.47 -24.47 -5.53
C PRO A 401 7.55 -25.99 -5.80
N VAL A 402 8.67 -26.45 -6.36
CA VAL A 402 8.95 -27.85 -6.64
C VAL A 402 9.95 -28.35 -5.60
N GLN A 403 9.58 -29.41 -4.87
CA GLN A 403 10.54 -30.10 -4.01
C GLN A 403 11.52 -30.90 -4.86
N TRP A 404 12.81 -30.87 -4.50
CA TRP A 404 13.79 -31.85 -4.98
C TRP A 404 13.89 -33.01 -3.99
N PRO A 405 13.18 -34.15 -4.23
CA PRO A 405 12.98 -35.16 -3.21
C PRO A 405 14.27 -35.94 -2.93
N VAL A 406 14.49 -36.33 -1.67
CA VAL A 406 15.71 -37.08 -1.26
C VAL A 406 15.75 -38.47 -1.91
N GLU A 407 14.58 -39.03 -2.23
CA GLU A 407 14.43 -40.29 -2.96
C GLU A 407 14.87 -40.23 -4.43
N ASP A 408 14.93 -39.02 -5.01
CA ASP A 408 15.39 -38.76 -6.39
C ASP A 408 16.80 -38.13 -6.41
N ASP A 409 17.64 -38.55 -5.47
CA ASP A 409 18.99 -38.02 -5.21
C ASP A 409 19.02 -36.52 -4.87
N GLY A 410 17.89 -35.97 -4.39
CA GLY A 410 17.77 -34.57 -3.99
C GLY A 410 18.17 -34.26 -2.56
N ASN A 411 18.15 -32.96 -2.24
CA ASN A 411 18.48 -32.46 -0.90
C ASN A 411 17.25 -32.21 -0.02
N GLY A 412 16.03 -32.44 -0.54
CA GLY A 412 14.78 -32.23 0.17
C GLY A 412 14.32 -30.77 0.24
N HIS A 413 15.06 -29.84 -0.37
CA HIS A 413 14.69 -28.43 -0.45
C HIS A 413 13.55 -28.22 -1.46
N TRP A 414 12.85 -27.10 -1.29
CA TRP A 414 11.85 -26.59 -2.23
C TRP A 414 12.45 -25.44 -3.02
N TYR A 415 12.15 -25.40 -4.31
CA TYR A 415 12.67 -24.43 -5.27
C TYR A 415 11.50 -23.80 -6.00
N GLN A 416 11.52 -22.49 -6.20
CA GLN A 416 10.51 -21.78 -6.99
C GLN A 416 11.20 -20.99 -8.08
N LEU A 417 10.63 -21.02 -9.29
CA LEU A 417 11.04 -20.11 -10.35
C LEU A 417 10.26 -18.80 -10.14
N ILE A 418 10.98 -17.71 -9.98
CA ILE A 418 10.37 -16.38 -9.86
C ILE A 418 10.75 -15.54 -11.07
N SER A 419 9.76 -14.88 -11.65
CA SER A 419 9.93 -13.95 -12.76
C SER A 419 10.49 -12.63 -12.21
N ILE A 420 11.54 -12.12 -12.84
CA ILE A 420 12.12 -10.82 -12.48
C ILE A 420 11.92 -9.91 -13.67
N GLU A 421 11.13 -8.85 -13.49
CA GLU A 421 10.97 -7.85 -14.54
C GLU A 421 12.31 -7.11 -14.74
N ASN A 422 12.74 -7.00 -15.99
CA ASN A 422 13.97 -6.29 -16.40
C ASN A 422 15.29 -6.77 -15.75
N GLY A 423 15.28 -7.89 -15.02
CA GLY A 423 16.46 -8.47 -14.37
C GLY A 423 17.01 -7.66 -13.19
N ASP A 424 16.17 -6.86 -12.52
CA ASP A 424 16.58 -6.12 -11.32
C ASP A 424 16.81 -7.06 -10.12
N ILE A 425 18.07 -7.12 -9.69
CA ILE A 425 18.51 -7.98 -8.60
C ILE A 425 18.06 -7.47 -7.22
N ASN A 426 17.70 -6.19 -7.09
CA ASN A 426 17.21 -5.62 -5.85
C ASN A 426 15.76 -6.03 -5.61
N THR A 427 14.93 -5.98 -6.65
CA THR A 427 13.55 -6.49 -6.64
C THR A 427 13.52 -7.96 -6.26
N LEU A 428 14.43 -8.75 -6.84
CA LEU A 428 14.63 -10.16 -6.52
C LEU A 428 14.94 -10.40 -5.03
N GLN A 429 15.76 -9.55 -4.40
CA GLN A 429 16.13 -9.71 -3.00
C GLN A 429 14.95 -9.44 -2.06
N ASN A 430 14.10 -8.47 -2.38
CA ASN A 430 12.90 -8.16 -1.60
C ASN A 430 11.85 -9.25 -1.72
N GLN A 431 11.58 -9.73 -2.94
CA GLN A 431 10.68 -10.86 -3.19
C GLN A 431 11.09 -12.12 -2.42
N VAL A 432 12.39 -12.42 -2.38
CA VAL A 432 12.91 -13.59 -1.66
C VAL A 432 12.94 -13.39 -0.13
N ALA A 433 13.12 -12.15 0.35
CA ALA A 433 13.19 -11.88 1.78
C ALA A 433 11.84 -12.06 2.49
N ASN A 434 10.74 -11.71 1.82
CA ASN A 434 9.40 -11.75 2.41
C ASN A 434 8.80 -13.17 2.46
N THR A 435 9.22 -14.06 1.55
CA THR A 435 8.80 -15.48 1.51
C THR A 435 9.49 -16.38 2.56
N GLY A 436 10.49 -15.86 3.28
CA GLY A 436 11.34 -16.66 4.17
C GLY A 436 12.27 -17.64 3.42
N ALA A 437 12.36 -17.53 2.10
CA ALA A 437 13.25 -18.31 1.25
C ALA A 437 14.64 -17.65 1.12
N SER A 438 15.48 -18.19 0.24
CA SER A 438 16.78 -17.61 -0.09
C SER A 438 17.10 -17.89 -1.55
N LEU A 439 17.89 -17.01 -2.18
CA LEU A 439 18.38 -17.24 -3.53
C LEU A 439 19.15 -18.55 -3.60
N VAL A 440 18.88 -19.32 -4.65
CA VAL A 440 19.42 -20.68 -4.80
C VAL A 440 20.94 -20.67 -4.73
N SER A 441 21.49 -21.47 -3.82
CA SER A 441 22.92 -21.69 -3.69
C SER A 441 23.28 -23.09 -4.21
N ILE A 442 23.61 -23.19 -5.49
CA ILE A 442 23.95 -24.46 -6.14
C ILE A 442 25.22 -25.06 -5.50
N GLN A 443 25.07 -26.23 -4.86
CA GLN A 443 26.14 -26.93 -4.14
C GLN A 443 26.84 -27.98 -5.01
N ASP A 444 26.16 -28.56 -5.99
CA ASP A 444 26.72 -29.60 -6.86
C ASP A 444 26.09 -29.64 -8.27
N GLU A 445 26.63 -30.52 -9.10
CA GLU A 445 26.24 -30.70 -10.50
C GLU A 445 24.86 -31.35 -10.69
N HIS A 446 24.33 -32.08 -9.69
CA HIS A 446 22.97 -32.62 -9.73
C HIS A 446 21.96 -31.53 -9.39
N GLU A 447 22.26 -30.67 -8.40
CA GLU A 447 21.44 -29.50 -8.07
C GLU A 447 21.40 -28.53 -9.25
N GLN A 448 22.54 -28.32 -9.91
CA GLN A 448 22.59 -27.51 -11.12
C GLN A 448 21.68 -28.06 -12.23
N ALA A 449 21.67 -29.39 -12.41
CA ALA A 449 20.83 -30.03 -13.43
C ALA A 449 19.34 -29.94 -13.09
N PHE A 450 18.97 -30.10 -11.81
CA PHE A 450 17.60 -29.95 -11.33
C PHE A 450 17.09 -28.52 -11.55
N VAL A 451 17.83 -27.51 -11.06
CA VAL A 451 17.47 -26.10 -11.22
C VAL A 451 17.40 -25.70 -12.70
N ALA A 452 18.32 -26.18 -13.53
CA ALA A 452 18.29 -25.90 -14.97
C ALA A 452 17.03 -26.50 -15.65
N ALA A 453 16.57 -27.66 -15.20
CA ALA A 453 15.37 -28.30 -15.73
C ALA A 453 14.08 -27.55 -15.34
N MET A 454 14.08 -26.78 -14.24
CA MET A 454 12.94 -25.93 -13.87
C MET A 454 12.80 -24.69 -14.77
N SER A 455 13.89 -24.27 -15.42
CA SER A 455 13.93 -23.08 -16.29
C SER A 455 13.75 -23.39 -17.78
N ALA A 456 13.47 -24.65 -18.13
CA ALA A 456 13.42 -25.17 -19.51
C ALA A 456 12.00 -25.55 -19.91
#